data_AF-A0A4Z0BIX5-F1
#
_entry.id   AF-A0A4Z0BIX5-F1
#
_cell.length_a   1.000
_cell.length_b   1.000
_cell.length_c   1.000
_cell.angle_alpha   90.00
_cell.angle_beta   90.00
_cell.angle_gamma   90.00
#
_symmetry.space_group_name_H-M   'P 1'
#
loop_
_entity.id
_entity.type
_entity.pdbx_description
1 polymer ?
#
loop_
_entity_poly.entity_id
_entity_poly.type
_entity_poly.pdbx_seq_one_letter_code
_entity_poly.pdbx_strand_id
1 'polypeptide(L)'
;MPPLRHLASQSPSMQPHPASMARLMGAVERLGPERLGDFSLRMANHGLSVSSSMMRRDPRYALEQLHHAHSLPDQGLREMASGLAEELQRHADETDTVS
;
A
#
# COMPACT_ATOMS: atom_id res chain seq x y z
N MET A 1 -26.29 12.40 39.00
CA MET A 1 -26.23 12.77 37.56
C MET A 1 -24.78 13.06 37.20
N PRO A 2 -24.00 12.11 36.67
CA PRO A 2 -22.67 12.38 36.11
C PRO A 2 -22.78 12.77 34.62
N PRO A 3 -21.82 13.52 34.05
CA PRO A 3 -21.85 13.93 32.64
C PRO A 3 -21.38 12.81 31.72
N LEU A 4 -22.02 12.71 30.54
CA LEU A 4 -21.69 11.81 29.45
C LEU A 4 -20.28 12.14 28.92
N ARG A 5 -19.32 11.24 29.14
CA ARG A 5 -17.99 11.31 28.52
C ARG A 5 -18.15 10.97 27.04
N HIS A 6 -17.84 11.93 26.17
CA HIS A 6 -17.66 11.75 24.74
C HIS A 6 -16.68 10.59 24.48
N LEU A 7 -17.22 9.44 24.07
CA LEU A 7 -16.47 8.39 23.39
C LEU A 7 -16.32 8.79 21.92
N ALA A 8 -15.57 9.87 21.67
CA ALA A 8 -14.95 10.11 20.38
C ALA A 8 -13.54 9.50 20.41
N SER A 9 -13.45 8.21 20.71
CA SER A 9 -12.18 7.49 20.69
C SER A 9 -11.92 7.01 19.28
N GLN A 10 -11.30 7.92 18.51
CA GLN A 10 -10.22 7.61 17.59
C GLN A 10 -10.54 6.53 16.55
N SER A 11 -11.15 6.96 15.43
CA SER A 11 -10.79 6.32 14.16
C SER A 11 -9.27 6.43 14.04
N PRO A 12 -8.52 5.31 13.88
CA PRO A 12 -7.09 5.40 13.63
C PRO A 12 -6.97 6.22 12.34
N SER A 13 -6.59 7.49 12.49
CA SER A 13 -6.21 8.29 11.35
C SER A 13 -5.00 7.57 10.79
N MET A 14 -5.23 6.83 9.71
CA MET A 14 -4.23 6.13 8.93
C MET A 14 -3.38 7.19 8.25
N GLN A 15 -2.71 8.03 9.05
CA GLN A 15 -1.71 8.97 8.60
C GLN A 15 -0.44 8.13 8.49
N PRO A 16 -0.02 7.75 7.26
CA PRO A 16 1.26 7.11 7.11
C PRO A 16 2.32 8.10 7.61
N HIS A 17 3.11 7.69 8.59
CA HIS A 17 4.22 8.49 9.08
C HIS A 17 5.16 8.82 7.90
N PRO A 18 5.77 10.01 7.87
CA PRO A 18 6.64 10.43 6.76
C PRO A 18 7.83 9.47 6.56
N ALA A 19 8.35 8.88 7.64
CA ALA A 19 9.37 7.83 7.58
C ALA A 19 8.84 6.55 6.90
N SER A 20 7.62 6.13 7.21
CA SER A 20 6.94 5.03 6.51
C SER A 20 6.76 5.33 5.03
N MET A 21 6.41 6.57 4.64
CA MET A 21 6.28 6.94 3.22
C MET A 21 7.61 6.89 2.46
N ALA A 22 8.70 7.38 3.03
CA ALA A 22 10.03 7.30 2.40
C ALA A 22 10.47 5.84 2.20
N ARG A 23 10.12 4.96 3.14
CA ARG A 23 10.40 3.52 3.08
C ARG A 23 9.55 2.82 2.02
N LEU A 24 8.27 3.18 1.92
CA LEU A 24 7.39 2.69 0.86
C LEU A 24 7.91 3.08 -0.52
N MET A 25 8.40 4.31 -0.69
CA MET A 25 9.02 4.75 -1.95
C MET A 25 10.21 3.87 -2.34
N GLY A 26 11.13 3.58 -1.40
CA GLY A 26 12.29 2.71 -1.67
C GLY A 26 11.92 1.26 -2.00
N ALA A 27 10.86 0.74 -1.41
CA ALA A 27 10.33 -0.59 -1.74
C ALA A 27 9.66 -0.59 -3.13
N VAL A 28 8.84 0.41 -3.46
CA VAL A 28 8.19 0.50 -4.78
C VAL A 28 9.20 0.74 -5.91
N GLU A 29 10.28 1.47 -5.68
CA GLU A 29 11.35 1.63 -6.67
C GLU A 29 12.09 0.31 -6.97
N ARG A 30 12.14 -0.61 -6.01
CA ARG A 30 12.71 -1.95 -6.19
C ARG A 30 11.73 -2.94 -6.81
N LEU A 31 10.43 -2.62 -6.85
CA LEU A 31 9.48 -3.33 -7.68
C LEU A 31 9.85 -3.06 -9.13
N GLY A 32 10.50 -4.05 -9.75
CA GLY A 32 10.90 -3.95 -11.15
C GLY A 32 9.73 -3.54 -12.04
N PRO A 33 9.99 -2.82 -13.14
CA PRO A 33 8.94 -2.32 -14.04
C PRO A 33 8.05 -3.45 -14.58
N GLU A 34 8.58 -4.66 -14.68
CA GLU A 34 7.85 -5.87 -15.09
C GLU A 34 6.73 -6.23 -14.11
N ARG A 35 7.02 -6.28 -12.80
CA ARG A 35 6.02 -6.60 -11.76
C ARG A 35 4.91 -5.56 -11.68
N LEU A 36 5.26 -4.28 -11.81
CA LEU A 36 4.27 -3.21 -11.85
C LEU A 36 3.47 -3.21 -13.15
N GLY A 37 4.08 -3.59 -14.27
CA GLY A 37 3.40 -3.81 -15.55
C GLY A 37 2.37 -4.93 -15.46
N ASP A 38 2.76 -6.09 -14.92
CA ASP A 38 1.87 -7.24 -14.72
C ASP A 38 0.70 -6.90 -13.78
N PHE A 39 0.98 -6.18 -12.68
CA PHE A 39 -0.05 -5.70 -11.76
C PHE A 39 -1.05 -4.78 -12.47
N SER A 40 -0.53 -3.80 -13.23
CA SER A 40 -1.37 -2.82 -13.93
C SER A 40 -2.20 -3.49 -15.03
N LEU A 41 -1.65 -4.48 -15.72
CA LEU A 41 -2.35 -5.26 -16.74
C LEU A 41 -3.49 -6.09 -16.13
N ARG A 42 -3.24 -6.75 -14.99
CA ARG A 42 -4.28 -7.51 -14.28
C ARG A 42 -5.38 -6.60 -13.75
N MET A 43 -5.04 -5.46 -13.15
CA MET A 43 -6.03 -4.45 -12.74
C MET A 43 -6.87 -3.96 -13.93
N ALA A 44 -6.24 -3.74 -15.10
CA ALA A 44 -6.95 -3.32 -16.32
C ALA A 44 -7.94 -4.39 -16.82
N ASN A 45 -7.63 -5.68 -16.64
CA ASN A 45 -8.55 -6.77 -16.95
C ASN A 45 -9.82 -6.77 -16.07
N HIS A 46 -9.78 -6.08 -14.92
CA HIS A 46 -10.94 -5.82 -14.05
C HIS A 46 -11.54 -4.42 -14.26
N GLY A 47 -11.12 -3.69 -15.30
CA GLY A 47 -11.62 -2.36 -15.62
C GLY A 47 -10.96 -1.22 -14.83
N LEU A 48 -9.90 -1.49 -14.07
CA LEU A 48 -9.16 -0.49 -13.30
C LEU A 48 -7.88 -0.10 -14.02
N SER A 49 -7.78 1.15 -14.45
CA SER A 49 -6.54 1.67 -15.04
C SER A 49 -5.60 2.16 -13.94
N VAL A 50 -4.47 1.47 -13.79
CA VAL A 50 -3.44 1.80 -12.81
C VAL A 50 -2.19 2.31 -13.51
N SER A 51 -1.64 3.42 -13.01
CA SER A 51 -0.38 3.97 -13.52
C SER A 51 0.79 3.47 -12.67
N SER A 52 1.63 2.62 -13.26
CA SER A 52 2.88 2.15 -12.63
C SER A 52 3.82 3.31 -12.26
N SER A 53 3.76 4.43 -12.99
CA SER A 53 4.51 5.64 -12.68
C SER A 53 3.94 6.41 -11.48
N MET A 54 2.61 6.41 -11.28
CA MET A 54 2.02 6.94 -10.04
C MET A 54 2.29 6.03 -8.87
N MET A 55 2.17 4.70 -9.03
CA MET A 55 2.49 3.77 -7.95
C MET A 55 3.92 3.99 -7.42
N ARG A 56 4.89 4.23 -8.32
CA ARG A 56 6.28 4.54 -7.96
C ARG A 56 6.49 5.91 -7.30
N ARG A 57 5.67 6.91 -7.61
CA ARG A 57 5.87 8.29 -7.16
C ARG A 57 4.99 8.67 -5.97
N ASP A 58 3.88 7.95 -5.78
CA ASP A 58 2.88 8.21 -4.76
C ASP A 58 2.56 6.90 -4.01
N PRO A 59 3.09 6.73 -2.80
CA PRO A 59 2.85 5.54 -1.98
C PRO A 59 1.41 5.42 -1.50
N ARG A 60 0.69 6.53 -1.34
CA ARG A 60 -0.72 6.48 -0.94
C ARG A 60 -1.54 5.89 -2.07
N TYR A 61 -1.31 6.39 -3.29
CA TYR A 61 -1.88 5.81 -4.49
C TYR A 61 -1.53 4.32 -4.61
N ALA A 62 -0.26 3.94 -4.41
CA ALA A 62 0.17 2.54 -4.47
C ALA A 62 -0.58 1.66 -3.45
N LEU A 63 -0.67 2.09 -2.19
CA LEU A 63 -1.40 1.38 -1.14
C LEU A 63 -2.90 1.26 -1.45
N GLU A 64 -3.52 2.33 -1.96
CA GLU A 64 -4.93 2.31 -2.38
C GLU A 64 -5.16 1.30 -3.50
N GLN A 65 -4.25 1.22 -4.49
CA GLN A 65 -4.34 0.24 -5.56
C GLN A 65 -4.11 -1.19 -5.05
N LEU A 66 -3.17 -1.42 -4.14
CA LEU A 66 -2.95 -2.71 -3.50
C LEU A 66 -4.17 -3.14 -2.68
N HIS A 67 -4.79 -2.22 -1.95
CA HIS A 67 -6.03 -2.47 -1.21
C HIS A 67 -7.19 -2.82 -2.16
N HIS A 68 -7.33 -2.09 -3.28
CA HIS A 68 -8.31 -2.41 -4.31
C HIS A 68 -8.07 -3.79 -4.91
N ALA A 69 -6.82 -4.16 -5.20
CA ALA A 69 -6.46 -5.49 -5.69
C ALA A 69 -6.93 -6.61 -4.75
N HIS A 70 -6.92 -6.39 -3.42
CA HIS A 70 -7.46 -7.35 -2.45
C HIS A 70 -8.97 -7.57 -2.54
N SER A 71 -9.71 -6.57 -3.03
CA SER A 71 -11.17 -6.64 -3.19
C SER A 71 -11.63 -7.31 -4.49
N LEU A 72 -10.72 -7.53 -5.44
CA LEU A 72 -11.04 -8.12 -6.73
C LEU A 72 -11.08 -9.66 -6.68
N PRO A 73 -11.94 -10.30 -7.50
CA PRO A 73 -12.06 -11.77 -7.56
C PRO A 73 -10.92 -12.44 -8.34
N ASP A 74 -9.69 -11.94 -8.22
CA ASP A 74 -8.51 -12.43 -8.93
C ASP A 74 -7.46 -12.90 -7.93
N GLN A 75 -7.27 -14.20 -7.83
CA GLN A 75 -6.36 -14.78 -6.84
C GLN A 75 -4.91 -14.41 -7.11
N GLY A 76 -4.46 -14.41 -8.36
CA GLY A 76 -3.08 -14.07 -8.68
C GLY A 76 -2.78 -12.59 -8.48
N LEU A 77 -3.76 -11.71 -8.69
CA LEU A 77 -3.66 -10.29 -8.36
C LEU A 77 -3.62 -10.06 -6.84
N ARG A 78 -4.37 -10.84 -6.07
CA ARG A 78 -4.33 -10.81 -4.59
C ARG A 78 -3.00 -11.30 -4.04
N GLU A 79 -2.45 -12.39 -4.57
CA GLU A 79 -1.13 -12.90 -4.19
C GLU A 79 -0.03 -11.91 -4.56
N MET A 80 -0.13 -11.29 -5.74
CA MET A 80 0.78 -10.21 -6.14
C MET A 80 0.67 -9.03 -5.18
N ALA A 81 -0.54 -8.57 -4.86
CA ALA A 81 -0.74 -7.46 -3.92
C ALA A 81 -0.21 -7.78 -2.51
N SER A 82 -0.41 -9.01 -2.01
CA SER A 82 0.15 -9.47 -0.74
C SER A 82 1.68 -9.45 -0.76
N GLY A 83 2.31 -10.03 -1.79
CA GLY A 83 3.77 -10.05 -1.89
C GLY A 83 4.37 -8.66 -2.01
N LEU A 84 3.69 -7.75 -2.71
CA LEU A 84 4.05 -6.33 -2.78
C LEU A 84 3.92 -5.66 -1.40
N ALA A 85 2.83 -5.91 -0.67
CA ALA A 85 2.60 -5.38 0.67
C ALA A 85 3.60 -5.91 1.71
N GLU A 86 3.99 -7.19 1.63
CA GLU A 86 5.00 -7.79 2.51
C GLU A 86 6.40 -7.20 2.25
N GLU A 87 6.77 -6.99 0.99
CA GLU A 87 8.03 -6.34 0.61
C GLU A 87 8.08 -4.88 1.09
N LEU A 88 6.93 -4.20 1.04
CA LEU A 88 6.72 -2.87 1.64
C LEU A 88 6.85 -2.89 3.18
N GLN A 89 6.35 -3.93 3.85
CA GLN A 89 6.37 -4.06 5.31
C GLN A 89 7.75 -4.45 5.86
N ARG A 90 8.49 -5.37 5.22
CA ARG A 90 9.84 -5.79 5.69
C ARG A 90 10.83 -4.64 5.73
N HIS A 91 10.74 -3.72 4.77
CA HIS A 91 11.61 -2.54 4.76
C HIS A 91 11.17 -1.43 5.72
N ALA A 92 9.95 -1.51 6.26
CA ALA A 92 9.55 -0.66 7.37
C ALA A 92 10.35 -0.99 8.66
N ASP A 93 10.75 -2.25 8.82
CA ASP A 93 11.42 -2.80 10.01
C ASP A 93 12.95 -2.61 9.98
N GLU A 94 13.58 -2.80 8.81
CA GLU A 94 15.04 -2.77 8.65
C GLU A 94 15.70 -1.39 8.92
N THR A 95 14.90 -0.32 8.91
CA THR A 95 15.38 1.05 9.14
C THR A 95 15.06 1.59 10.55
N ASP A 96 14.53 0.75 11.43
CA ASP A 96 14.29 1.06 12.85
C ASP A 96 15.42 0.54 13.77
N THR A 97 16.25 -0.39 13.28
CA THR A 97 17.35 -1.02 14.06
C THR A 97 18.66 -0.21 14.07
N VAL A 98 18.68 1.01 13.50
CA VAL A 98 19.83 1.91 13.61
C VAL A 98 19.40 3.20 14.29
N SER A 99 19.28 3.15 15.62
CA SER A 99 19.26 4.30 16.53
C SER A 99 19.98 3.96 17.82
#